data_AF-A0A536VDK9-F1
#
_entry.id   AF-A0A536VDK9-F1
#
_cell.length_a   1.000
_cell.length_b   1.000
_cell.length_c   1.000
_cell.angle_alpha   90.00
_cell.angle_beta   90.00
_cell.angle_gamma   90.00
#
_symmetry.space_group_name_H-M   'P 1'
#
loop_
_entity.id
_entity.type
_entity.pdbx_description
1 polymer ?
#
loop_
_entity_poly.entity_id
_entity_poly.type
_entity_poly.pdbx_seq_one_letter_code
_entity_poly.pdbx_strand_id
1 'polypeptide(L)'
;FLAGRAALTFTWGNVGGLAQEPGSKIKGKVGTAHIPGTREYYSIVQKKWVKTAQPNLVGNVTGGSWAGVISKYAKAPEATYYLLALMANKDKSLVYAARGWDGIDPGRLSHFLPPHGSAKIEDYLRFGWDERDVRQYLQAYYDNFRNKLQMPFLRIPGTFSYWRTLDVHLAEAMNGQLSPEAALKATAVDFEEITIRLGRDRQKRAYTASMGL
;
A
#
# COMPACT_ATOMS: atom_id res chain seq x y z
N PHE A 1 17.95 -4.08 4.91
CA PHE A 1 18.03 -2.63 4.65
C PHE A 1 18.42 -1.84 5.89
N LEU A 2 17.56 -1.67 6.90
CA LEU A 2 17.86 -0.88 8.12
C LEU A 2 19.14 -1.31 8.85
N ALA A 3 19.41 -2.62 8.91
CA ALA A 3 20.64 -3.18 9.49
C ALA A 3 21.86 -3.14 8.54
N GLY A 4 21.80 -2.40 7.42
CA GLY A 4 22.90 -2.30 6.44
C GLY A 4 23.11 -3.53 5.56
N ARG A 5 22.26 -4.56 5.66
CA ARG A 5 22.39 -5.83 4.91
C ARG A 5 21.81 -5.81 3.48
N ALA A 6 21.15 -4.73 3.09
CA ALA A 6 20.60 -4.59 1.74
C ALA A 6 20.59 -3.11 1.35
N ALA A 7 20.91 -2.83 0.09
CA ALA A 7 20.93 -1.48 -0.47
C ALA A 7 19.54 -0.97 -0.89
N LEU A 8 18.58 -1.87 -1.10
CA LEU A 8 17.20 -1.56 -1.50
C LEU A 8 16.22 -2.38 -0.65
N THR A 9 15.01 -1.86 -0.48
CA THR A 9 13.88 -2.59 0.10
C THR A 9 12.58 -2.12 -0.52
N PHE A 10 11.68 -3.05 -0.80
CA PHE A 10 10.27 -2.72 -0.98
C PHE A 10 9.64 -2.61 0.40
N THR A 11 8.75 -1.64 0.58
CA THR A 11 8.11 -1.40 1.87
C THR A 11 6.76 -0.72 1.62
N TRP A 12 5.83 -0.92 2.55
CA TRP A 12 4.59 -0.15 2.64
C TRP A 12 4.82 1.30 3.09
N GLY A 13 6.06 1.60 3.50
CA GLY A 13 6.68 2.92 3.68
C GLY A 13 6.98 3.30 5.12
N ASN A 14 6.75 2.39 6.07
CA ASN A 14 7.23 2.50 7.45
C ASN A 14 8.75 2.69 7.54
N VAL A 15 9.53 2.20 6.57
CA VAL A 15 10.99 2.36 6.56
C VAL A 15 11.41 3.83 6.57
N GLY A 16 10.63 4.71 5.96
CA GLY A 16 10.92 6.15 5.96
C GLY A 16 10.97 6.71 7.37
N GLY A 17 9.91 6.48 8.16
CA GLY A 17 9.83 6.88 9.57
C GLY A 17 10.83 6.14 10.46
N LEU A 18 10.95 4.80 10.30
CA LEU A 18 11.92 3.99 11.08
C LEU A 18 13.37 4.41 10.86
N ALA A 19 13.71 4.95 9.68
CA ALA A 19 15.03 5.49 9.42
C ALA A 19 15.36 6.74 10.24
N GLN A 20 14.37 7.42 10.81
CA GLN A 20 14.53 8.64 11.60
C GLN A 20 14.63 8.39 13.10
N GLU A 21 14.32 7.17 13.56
CA GLU A 21 14.34 6.79 14.98
C GLU A 21 15.74 6.99 15.60
N PRO A 22 15.81 7.34 16.91
CA PRO A 22 17.08 7.47 17.61
C PRO A 22 17.95 6.22 17.47
N GLY A 23 19.22 6.41 17.10
CA GLY A 23 20.17 5.32 16.88
C GLY A 23 20.17 4.73 15.46
N SER A 24 19.28 5.16 14.57
CA SER A 24 19.35 4.82 13.15
C SER A 24 20.66 5.28 12.52
N LYS A 25 21.34 4.37 11.81
CA LYS A 25 22.61 4.64 11.11
C LYS A 25 22.40 5.21 9.70
N ILE A 26 21.16 5.24 9.23
CA ILE A 26 20.79 5.58 7.86
C ILE A 26 19.98 6.87 7.73
N LYS A 27 19.71 7.58 8.84
CA LYS A 27 19.09 8.91 8.81
C LYS A 27 19.86 9.87 7.87
N GLY A 28 19.16 10.55 6.98
CA GLY A 28 19.71 11.46 5.96
C GLY A 28 20.41 10.74 4.79
N LYS A 29 20.35 9.40 4.77
CA LYS A 29 20.98 8.54 3.75
C LYS A 29 19.95 7.70 3.00
N VAL A 30 18.66 7.91 3.24
CA VAL A 30 17.59 7.11 2.62
C VAL A 30 17.06 7.84 1.39
N GLY A 31 17.17 7.20 0.23
CA GLY A 31 16.42 7.57 -0.96
C GLY A 31 15.07 6.87 -0.98
N THR A 32 14.00 7.59 -1.26
CA THR A 32 12.67 7.01 -1.51
C THR A 32 12.23 7.33 -2.94
N ALA A 33 11.64 6.35 -3.62
CA ALA A 33 11.11 6.51 -4.96
C ALA A 33 9.82 5.70 -5.12
N HIS A 34 9.04 6.04 -6.14
CA HIS A 34 7.91 5.21 -6.59
C HIS A 34 8.39 3.78 -6.93
N ILE A 35 7.52 2.78 -6.75
CA ILE A 35 7.79 1.40 -7.16
C ILE A 35 8.23 1.37 -8.64
N PRO A 36 9.33 0.69 -9.01
CA PRO A 36 9.77 0.58 -10.39
C PRO A 36 8.68 0.01 -11.31
N GLY A 37 8.56 0.57 -12.50
CA GLY A 37 7.63 0.09 -13.53
C GLY A 37 8.24 -0.99 -14.41
N THR A 38 7.41 -1.53 -15.31
CA THR A 38 7.83 -2.53 -16.31
C THR A 38 7.88 -1.93 -17.71
N ARG A 39 8.73 -2.44 -18.60
CA ARG A 39 8.73 -2.06 -20.03
C ARG A 39 7.77 -2.90 -20.88
N GLU A 40 7.09 -3.86 -20.25
CA GLU A 40 6.13 -4.74 -20.88
C GLU A 40 5.09 -5.20 -19.84
N TYR A 41 3.84 -5.39 -20.27
CA TYR A 41 2.78 -5.95 -19.43
C TYR A 41 1.81 -6.78 -20.29
N TYR A 42 1.11 -7.73 -19.66
CA TYR A 42 0.07 -8.50 -20.34
C TYR A 42 -1.28 -7.78 -20.27
N SER A 43 -1.86 -7.44 -21.42
CA SER A 43 -3.19 -6.84 -21.49
C SER A 43 -4.26 -7.93 -21.51
N ILE A 44 -5.09 -7.99 -20.47
CA ILE A 44 -6.23 -8.94 -20.41
C ILE A 44 -7.25 -8.65 -21.52
N VAL A 45 -7.52 -7.36 -21.79
CA VAL A 45 -8.48 -6.92 -22.82
C VAL A 45 -8.00 -7.33 -24.23
N GLN A 46 -6.71 -7.12 -24.52
CA GLN A 46 -6.14 -7.42 -25.84
C GLN A 46 -5.61 -8.86 -25.95
N LYS A 47 -5.54 -9.59 -24.83
CA LYS A 47 -4.97 -10.93 -24.69
C LYS A 47 -3.54 -11.07 -25.25
N LYS A 48 -2.71 -10.04 -25.10
CA LYS A 48 -1.33 -10.01 -25.58
C LYS A 48 -0.40 -9.21 -24.69
N TRP A 49 0.89 -9.49 -24.80
CA TRP A 49 1.94 -8.66 -24.23
C TRP A 49 2.05 -7.33 -24.98
N VAL A 50 2.17 -6.25 -24.23
CA VAL A 50 2.27 -4.87 -24.73
C VAL A 50 3.56 -4.27 -24.22
N LYS A 51 4.45 -3.88 -25.14
CA LYS A 51 5.69 -3.17 -24.83
C LYS A 51 5.43 -1.67 -24.72
N THR A 52 6.15 -1.01 -23.83
CA THR A 52 6.03 0.43 -23.58
C THR A 52 7.35 1.15 -23.80
N ALA A 53 7.30 2.34 -24.39
CA ALA A 53 8.49 3.16 -24.60
C ALA A 53 9.07 3.68 -23.27
N GLN A 54 8.18 4.09 -22.36
CA GLN A 54 8.48 4.47 -20.98
C GLN A 54 8.00 3.38 -20.01
N PRO A 55 8.61 3.24 -18.81
CA PRO A 55 8.13 2.29 -17.82
C PRO A 55 6.64 2.47 -17.49
N ASN A 56 5.88 1.38 -17.55
CA ASN A 56 4.52 1.28 -17.05
C ASN A 56 4.54 1.34 -15.53
N LEU A 57 4.42 2.55 -14.98
CA LEU A 57 4.33 2.79 -13.54
C LEU A 57 2.88 2.58 -13.11
N VAL A 58 2.68 1.71 -12.12
CA VAL A 58 1.37 1.48 -11.50
C VAL A 58 1.47 1.86 -10.03
N GLY A 59 0.66 2.83 -9.62
CA GLY A 59 0.54 3.20 -8.21
C GLY A 59 -0.16 2.09 -7.44
N ASN A 60 0.11 2.02 -6.14
CA ASN A 60 -0.44 1.00 -5.27
C ASN A 60 -0.86 1.63 -3.94
N VAL A 61 -2.08 1.39 -3.50
CA VAL A 61 -2.58 1.84 -2.19
C VAL A 61 -2.14 0.96 -1.02
N THR A 62 -1.05 0.22 -1.20
CA THR A 62 -0.27 -0.46 -0.14
C THR A 62 -1.07 -1.34 0.82
N GLY A 63 -2.00 -2.17 0.31
CA GLY A 63 -2.82 -3.04 1.16
C GLY A 63 -4.12 -2.40 1.67
N GLY A 64 -4.44 -1.19 1.20
CA GLY A 64 -5.67 -0.46 1.48
C GLY A 64 -5.46 0.65 2.51
N SER A 65 -6.22 1.73 2.38
CA SER A 65 -6.33 2.74 3.43
C SER A 65 -6.85 2.07 4.70
N TRP A 66 -6.05 2.02 5.75
CA TRP A 66 -6.52 1.56 7.05
C TRP A 66 -7.59 2.53 7.55
N ALA A 67 -8.75 2.00 7.91
CA ALA A 67 -9.86 2.78 8.40
C ALA A 67 -10.46 2.08 9.62
N GLY A 68 -10.82 2.87 10.62
CA GLY A 68 -11.62 2.35 11.72
C GLY A 68 -12.97 1.86 11.20
N VAL A 69 -13.40 0.70 11.68
CA VAL A 69 -14.70 0.11 11.35
C VAL A 69 -15.54 0.04 12.61
N ILE A 70 -16.82 0.40 12.48
CA ILE A 70 -17.78 0.30 13.59
C ILE A 70 -18.60 -0.96 13.36
N SER A 71 -18.49 -1.90 14.29
CA SER A 71 -19.32 -3.11 14.26
C SER A 71 -20.79 -2.75 14.39
N LYS A 72 -21.66 -3.42 13.62
CA LYS A 72 -23.13 -3.32 13.81
C LYS A 72 -23.60 -3.81 15.19
N TYR A 73 -22.73 -4.49 15.94
CA TYR A 73 -22.98 -4.97 17.30
C TYR A 73 -22.32 -4.09 18.38
N ALA A 74 -21.76 -2.93 18.00
CA ALA A 74 -21.12 -2.03 18.96
C ALA A 74 -22.15 -1.55 19.99
N LYS A 75 -21.78 -1.61 21.27
CA LYS A 75 -22.62 -1.11 22.39
C LYS A 75 -22.58 0.42 22.54
N ALA A 76 -21.60 1.07 21.92
CA ALA A 76 -21.42 2.53 21.92
C ALA A 76 -20.90 3.01 20.55
N PRO A 77 -21.72 2.89 19.47
CA PRO A 77 -21.28 3.22 18.13
C PRO A 77 -20.96 4.71 17.95
N GLU A 78 -21.68 5.61 18.62
CA GLU A 78 -21.44 7.07 18.55
C GLU A 78 -20.12 7.46 19.20
N ALA A 79 -19.81 6.89 20.37
CA ALA A 79 -18.53 7.13 21.04
C ALA A 79 -17.35 6.57 20.22
N THR A 80 -17.55 5.39 19.60
CA THR A 80 -16.56 4.81 18.69
C THR A 80 -16.34 5.72 17.48
N TYR A 81 -17.42 6.20 16.86
CA TYR A 81 -17.35 7.17 15.77
C TYR A 81 -16.60 8.43 16.19
N TYR A 82 -16.91 9.00 17.36
CA TYR A 82 -16.26 10.21 17.85
C TYR A 82 -14.75 10.02 18.01
N LEU A 83 -14.31 8.90 18.58
CA LEU A 83 -12.89 8.57 18.70
C LEU A 83 -12.21 8.45 17.32
N LEU A 84 -12.83 7.73 16.39
CA LEU A 84 -12.30 7.58 15.03
C LEU A 84 -12.23 8.92 14.29
N ALA A 85 -13.25 9.76 14.43
CA ALA A 85 -13.30 11.10 13.85
C ALA A 85 -12.23 12.03 14.45
N LEU A 86 -12.00 11.95 15.76
CA LEU A 86 -10.94 12.68 16.44
C LEU A 86 -9.56 12.29 15.91
N MET A 87 -9.29 10.99 15.71
CA MET A 87 -8.02 10.52 15.15
C MET A 87 -7.86 10.91 13.68
N ALA A 88 -8.96 10.94 12.92
CA ALA A 88 -8.96 11.25 11.50
C ALA A 88 -8.96 12.75 11.17
N ASN A 89 -9.08 13.63 12.17
CA ASN A 89 -9.06 15.07 11.93
C ASN A 89 -7.70 15.52 11.36
N LYS A 90 -7.69 16.63 10.63
CA LYS A 90 -6.52 17.10 9.87
C LYS A 90 -5.27 17.23 10.75
N ASP A 91 -5.40 17.86 11.90
CA ASP A 91 -4.27 18.20 12.77
C ASP A 91 -3.66 16.96 13.41
N LYS A 92 -4.51 16.03 13.88
CA LYS A 92 -4.07 14.75 14.46
C LYS A 92 -3.49 13.82 13.39
N SER A 93 -4.15 13.73 12.23
CA SER A 93 -3.68 12.91 11.11
C SER A 93 -2.29 13.34 10.63
N LEU A 94 -1.98 14.64 10.60
CA LEU A 94 -0.64 15.14 10.28
C LEU A 94 0.39 14.75 11.34
N VAL A 95 0.04 14.81 12.62
CA VAL A 95 0.92 14.36 13.71
C VAL A 95 1.30 12.89 13.55
N TYR A 96 0.33 12.01 13.26
CA TYR A 96 0.61 10.58 13.08
C TYR A 96 1.47 10.32 11.84
N ALA A 97 1.11 10.90 10.70
CA ALA A 97 1.89 10.79 9.47
C ALA A 97 3.35 11.28 9.63
N ALA A 98 3.56 12.33 10.43
CA ALA A 98 4.90 12.87 10.68
C ALA A 98 5.67 12.08 11.75
N ARG A 99 5.00 11.43 12.70
CA ARG A 99 5.64 10.60 13.72
C ARG A 99 6.21 9.31 13.12
N GLY A 100 5.55 8.73 12.11
CA GLY A 100 6.12 7.73 11.20
C GLY A 100 6.30 6.30 11.75
N TRP A 101 6.38 6.07 13.06
CA TRP A 101 6.52 4.71 13.62
C TRP A 101 5.18 4.04 13.99
N ASP A 102 4.10 4.81 14.11
CA ASP A 102 2.79 4.33 14.57
C ASP A 102 1.97 3.59 13.49
N GLY A 103 2.57 3.36 12.32
CA GLY A 103 1.94 2.67 11.21
C GLY A 103 1.03 3.56 10.36
N ILE A 104 0.97 4.86 10.63
CA ILE A 104 0.22 5.82 9.81
C ILE A 104 1.20 6.54 8.89
N ASP A 105 1.11 6.24 7.61
CA ASP A 105 1.93 6.86 6.59
C ASP A 105 1.25 8.11 5.95
N PRO A 106 2.01 8.97 5.26
CA PRO A 106 1.44 10.06 4.46
C PRO A 106 0.42 9.54 3.45
N GLY A 107 -0.64 10.29 3.18
CA GLY A 107 -1.69 9.83 2.25
C GLY A 107 -2.87 10.79 2.09
N ARG A 108 -3.03 11.76 2.99
CA ARG A 108 -3.94 12.89 2.79
C ARG A 108 -3.19 14.05 2.14
N LEU A 109 -3.90 14.86 1.35
CA LEU A 109 -3.34 16.09 0.77
C LEU A 109 -2.69 17.00 1.82
N SER A 110 -3.27 17.07 3.02
CA SER A 110 -2.72 17.86 4.12
C SER A 110 -1.38 17.35 4.65
N HIS A 111 -0.95 16.13 4.34
CA HIS A 111 0.32 15.57 4.78
C HIS A 111 1.48 16.03 3.89
N PHE A 112 1.22 16.38 2.63
CA PHE A 112 2.27 16.74 1.69
C PHE A 112 2.70 18.21 1.85
N LEU A 113 3.96 18.49 1.55
CA LEU A 113 4.49 19.85 1.43
C LEU A 113 3.93 20.54 0.18
N PRO A 114 3.94 21.89 0.11
CA PRO A 114 3.73 22.61 -1.13
C PRO A 114 4.67 22.11 -2.26
N PRO A 115 4.22 22.07 -3.53
CA PRO A 115 2.92 22.52 -4.02
C PRO A 115 1.79 21.48 -3.88
N HIS A 116 2.08 20.28 -3.39
CA HIS A 116 1.15 19.15 -3.39
C HIS A 116 0.18 19.14 -2.21
N GLY A 117 0.50 19.86 -1.15
CA GLY A 117 -0.29 19.88 0.08
C GLY A 117 -0.12 21.14 0.90
N SER A 118 -0.42 21.04 2.20
CA SER A 118 -0.41 22.18 3.14
C SER A 118 0.44 21.93 4.39
N ALA A 119 1.14 20.79 4.49
CA ALA A 119 2.09 20.58 5.57
C ALA A 119 3.29 21.51 5.41
N LYS A 120 3.90 21.87 6.53
CA LYS A 120 5.17 22.60 6.53
C LYS A 120 6.31 21.63 6.82
N ILE A 121 7.53 21.98 6.41
CA ILE A 121 8.68 21.10 6.65
C ILE A 121 8.90 20.89 8.16
N GLU A 122 8.63 21.93 8.96
CA GLU A 122 8.74 21.95 10.42
C GLU A 122 7.80 20.93 11.10
N ASP A 123 6.67 20.59 10.47
CA ASP A 123 5.74 19.58 11.01
C ASP A 123 6.39 18.19 11.11
N TYR A 124 7.39 17.92 10.27
CA TYR A 124 8.17 16.70 10.24
C TYR A 124 9.50 16.84 10.99
N LEU A 125 10.21 17.97 10.84
CA LEU A 125 11.50 18.18 11.51
C LEU A 125 11.38 18.10 13.03
N ARG A 126 10.26 18.54 13.61
CA ARG A 126 10.00 18.42 15.06
C ARG A 126 9.95 16.97 15.56
N PHE A 127 9.72 16.00 14.69
CA PHE A 127 9.77 14.56 14.98
C PHE A 127 11.12 13.93 14.64
N GLY A 128 12.13 14.75 14.33
CA GLY A 128 13.49 14.29 14.09
C GLY A 128 13.72 13.77 12.68
N TRP A 129 12.87 14.11 11.70
CA TRP A 129 13.16 13.81 10.30
C TRP A 129 14.40 14.57 9.81
N ASP A 130 15.18 13.92 8.96
CA ASP A 130 16.08 14.62 8.05
C ASP A 130 15.26 15.29 6.92
N GLU A 131 15.62 16.54 6.59
CA GLU A 131 14.89 17.33 5.61
C GLU A 131 14.91 16.72 4.21
N ARG A 132 16.07 16.17 3.79
CA ARG A 132 16.19 15.55 2.47
C ARG A 132 15.35 14.29 2.41
N ASP A 133 15.46 13.45 3.44
CA ASP A 133 14.72 12.18 3.51
C ASP A 133 13.21 12.44 3.41
N VAL A 134 12.65 13.39 4.19
CA VAL A 134 11.21 13.66 4.19
C VAL A 134 10.73 14.22 2.85
N ARG A 135 11.50 15.08 2.18
CA ARG A 135 11.13 15.61 0.86
C ARG A 135 11.01 14.49 -0.18
N GLN A 136 11.98 13.58 -0.22
CA GLN A 136 11.96 12.44 -1.15
C GLN A 136 10.86 11.45 -0.79
N TYR A 137 10.67 11.19 0.50
CA TYR A 137 9.62 10.31 1.02
C TYR A 137 8.22 10.80 0.64
N LEU A 138 7.90 12.06 0.91
CA LEU A 138 6.61 12.66 0.58
C LEU A 138 6.37 12.74 -0.93
N GLN A 139 7.40 13.04 -1.73
CA GLN A 139 7.27 13.04 -3.20
C GLN A 139 6.93 11.64 -3.71
N ALA A 140 7.64 10.60 -3.26
CA ALA A 140 7.40 9.23 -3.69
C ALA A 140 5.99 8.75 -3.35
N TYR A 141 5.47 9.09 -2.16
CA TYR A 141 4.09 8.82 -1.78
C TYR A 141 3.08 9.56 -2.65
N TYR A 142 3.33 10.84 -2.93
CA TYR A 142 2.46 11.64 -3.79
C TYR A 142 2.39 11.04 -5.20
N ASP A 143 3.54 10.75 -5.80
CA ASP A 143 3.63 10.15 -7.14
C ASP A 143 2.90 8.80 -7.19
N ASN A 144 3.05 7.99 -6.15
CA ASN A 144 2.38 6.69 -6.04
C ASN A 144 0.85 6.81 -5.96
N PHE A 145 0.32 7.67 -5.09
CA PHE A 145 -1.13 7.82 -4.95
C PHE A 145 -1.78 8.67 -6.04
N ARG A 146 -1.01 9.48 -6.76
CA ARG A 146 -1.50 10.27 -7.91
C ARG A 146 -1.22 9.63 -9.26
N ASN A 147 -0.61 8.44 -9.28
CA ASN A 147 -0.49 7.67 -10.50
C ASN A 147 -1.87 7.40 -11.10
N LYS A 148 -2.03 7.67 -12.40
CA LYS A 148 -3.28 7.45 -13.15
C LYS A 148 -3.67 5.98 -13.19
N LEU A 149 -2.68 5.09 -13.20
CA LEU A 149 -2.87 3.66 -13.05
C LEU A 149 -2.74 3.32 -11.57
N GLN A 150 -3.79 2.73 -11.00
CA GLN A 150 -3.79 2.26 -9.62
C GLN A 150 -4.08 0.77 -9.59
N MET A 151 -3.30 0.03 -8.81
CA MET A 151 -3.66 -1.32 -8.38
C MET A 151 -4.66 -1.21 -7.22
N PRO A 152 -5.93 -1.63 -7.40
CA PRO A 152 -6.90 -1.61 -6.33
C PRO A 152 -6.60 -2.71 -5.31
N PHE A 153 -7.07 -2.53 -4.08
CA PHE A 153 -7.10 -3.60 -3.10
C PHE A 153 -8.32 -4.50 -3.32
N LEU A 154 -8.15 -5.82 -3.21
CA LEU A 154 -9.24 -6.77 -3.39
C LEU A 154 -10.22 -6.69 -2.20
N ARG A 155 -11.40 -6.08 -2.39
CA ARG A 155 -12.40 -5.85 -1.34
C ARG A 155 -13.69 -6.64 -1.56
N ILE A 156 -13.57 -7.97 -1.60
CA ILE A 156 -14.70 -8.88 -1.80
C ILE A 156 -14.79 -9.91 -0.67
N PRO A 157 -15.95 -10.54 -0.43
CA PRO A 157 -16.06 -11.63 0.53
C PRO A 157 -15.01 -12.72 0.26
N GLY A 158 -14.31 -13.18 1.29
CA GLY A 158 -13.27 -14.20 1.15
C GLY A 158 -11.91 -13.70 0.64
N THR A 159 -11.69 -12.39 0.48
CA THR A 159 -10.38 -11.79 0.15
C THR A 159 -9.19 -12.45 0.85
N PHE A 160 -9.29 -12.73 2.15
CA PHE A 160 -8.22 -13.38 2.91
C PHE A 160 -7.85 -14.77 2.36
N SER A 161 -8.83 -15.55 1.90
CA SER A 161 -8.57 -16.87 1.29
C SER A 161 -7.78 -16.74 0.00
N TYR A 162 -8.12 -15.78 -0.87
CA TYR A 162 -7.36 -15.51 -2.09
C TYR A 162 -5.92 -15.09 -1.78
N TRP A 163 -5.71 -14.17 -0.82
CA TRP A 163 -4.35 -13.78 -0.46
C TRP A 163 -3.54 -14.92 0.13
N ARG A 164 -4.16 -15.73 0.99
CA ARG A 164 -3.49 -16.86 1.63
C ARG A 164 -3.02 -17.91 0.63
N THR A 165 -3.84 -18.29 -0.34
CA THR A 165 -3.43 -19.32 -1.33
C THR A 165 -2.36 -18.80 -2.27
N LEU A 166 -2.44 -17.52 -2.69
CA LEU A 166 -1.36 -16.87 -3.43
C LEU A 166 -0.05 -16.87 -2.62
N ASP A 167 -0.09 -16.48 -1.35
CA ASP A 167 1.10 -16.42 -0.49
C ASP A 167 1.77 -17.78 -0.32
N VAL A 168 0.97 -18.84 -0.12
CA VAL A 168 1.46 -20.23 -0.03
C VAL A 168 2.22 -20.62 -1.30
N HIS A 169 1.62 -20.44 -2.48
CA HIS A 169 2.25 -20.85 -3.73
C HIS A 169 3.45 -19.99 -4.11
N LEU A 170 3.44 -18.70 -3.79
CA LEU A 170 4.62 -17.85 -3.94
C LEU A 170 5.76 -18.33 -3.04
N ALA A 171 5.48 -18.74 -1.80
CA ALA A 171 6.48 -19.31 -0.90
C ALA A 171 7.05 -20.64 -1.45
N GLU A 172 6.21 -21.52 -1.98
CA GLU A 172 6.64 -22.77 -2.64
C GLU A 172 7.60 -22.49 -3.80
N ALA A 173 7.29 -21.49 -4.64
CA ALA A 173 8.18 -21.08 -5.74
C ALA A 173 9.50 -20.49 -5.23
N MET A 174 9.46 -19.63 -4.21
CA MET A 174 10.64 -19.02 -3.62
C MET A 174 11.58 -20.04 -2.97
N ASN A 175 11.02 -21.14 -2.45
CA ASN A 175 11.77 -22.26 -1.87
C ASN A 175 12.17 -23.33 -2.89
N GLY A 176 11.84 -23.14 -4.18
CA GLY A 176 12.18 -24.07 -5.26
C GLY A 176 11.34 -25.36 -5.29
N GLN A 177 10.24 -25.43 -4.54
CA GLN A 177 9.33 -26.58 -4.54
C GLN A 177 8.48 -26.63 -5.82
N LEU A 178 8.13 -25.46 -6.36
CA LEU A 178 7.44 -25.30 -7.63
C LEU A 178 8.22 -24.33 -8.53
N SER A 179 8.04 -24.47 -9.85
CA SER A 179 8.44 -23.40 -10.76
C SER A 179 7.50 -22.19 -10.59
N PRO A 180 7.93 -20.95 -10.94
CA PRO A 180 7.04 -19.79 -10.89
C PRO A 180 5.76 -19.98 -11.72
N GLU A 181 5.85 -20.64 -12.87
CA GLU A 181 4.68 -20.96 -13.69
C GLU A 181 3.74 -21.96 -13.00
N ALA A 182 4.28 -23.01 -12.39
CA ALA A 182 3.48 -24.02 -11.68
C ALA A 182 2.77 -23.42 -10.46
N ALA A 183 3.45 -22.58 -9.68
CA ALA A 183 2.87 -21.87 -8.54
C ALA A 183 1.71 -20.95 -8.93
N LEU A 184 1.85 -20.18 -10.01
CA LEU A 184 0.79 -19.31 -10.51
C LEU A 184 -0.39 -20.12 -11.08
N LYS A 185 -0.15 -21.27 -11.71
CA LYS A 185 -1.21 -22.19 -12.14
C LYS A 185 -1.98 -22.77 -10.95
N ALA A 186 -1.29 -23.22 -9.91
CA ALA A 186 -1.93 -23.71 -8.68
C ALA A 186 -2.77 -22.61 -8.01
N THR A 187 -2.23 -21.39 -7.91
CA THR A 187 -2.97 -20.23 -7.41
C THR A 187 -4.26 -19.98 -8.20
N ALA A 188 -4.21 -20.09 -9.53
CA ALA A 188 -5.38 -19.88 -10.37
C ALA A 188 -6.47 -20.95 -10.13
N VAL A 189 -6.08 -22.20 -9.90
CA VAL A 189 -7.01 -23.29 -9.54
C VAL A 189 -7.68 -22.98 -8.20
N ASP A 190 -6.90 -22.64 -7.17
CA ASP A 190 -7.42 -22.29 -5.85
C ASP A 190 -8.37 -21.09 -5.89
N PHE A 191 -8.03 -20.06 -6.69
CA PHE A 191 -8.87 -18.88 -6.87
C PHE A 191 -10.21 -19.26 -7.50
N GLU A 192 -10.21 -20.19 -8.45
CA GLU A 192 -11.43 -20.70 -9.09
C GLU A 192 -12.30 -21.45 -8.09
N GLU A 193 -11.72 -22.34 -7.28
CA GLU A 193 -12.45 -23.08 -6.23
C GLU A 193 -13.07 -22.14 -5.18
N ILE A 194 -12.30 -21.15 -4.71
CA ILE A 194 -12.81 -20.13 -3.78
C ILE A 194 -13.98 -19.37 -4.43
N THR A 195 -13.84 -19.01 -5.71
CA THR A 195 -14.88 -18.26 -6.45
C THR A 195 -16.14 -19.08 -6.65
N ILE A 196 -16.02 -20.38 -6.95
CA ILE A 196 -17.15 -21.31 -7.07
C ILE A 196 -17.87 -21.43 -5.72
N ARG A 197 -17.12 -21.71 -4.64
CA ARG A 197 -17.68 -21.86 -3.28
C ARG A 197 -18.43 -20.61 -2.81
N LEU A 198 -17.87 -19.43 -3.08
CA LEU A 198 -18.47 -18.15 -2.68
C LEU A 198 -19.53 -17.64 -3.67
N GLY A 199 -19.60 -18.22 -4.86
CA GLY A 199 -20.54 -17.90 -5.93
C GLY A 199 -20.01 -16.80 -6.86
N ARG A 200 -19.73 -17.16 -8.12
CA ARG A 200 -19.13 -16.29 -9.14
C ARG A 200 -19.89 -14.97 -9.34
N ASP A 201 -21.20 -15.01 -9.49
CA ASP A 201 -21.99 -13.80 -9.71
C ASP A 201 -22.02 -12.89 -8.49
N ARG A 202 -21.99 -13.47 -7.27
CA ARG A 202 -21.87 -12.69 -6.04
C ARG A 202 -20.50 -12.01 -5.96
N GLN A 203 -19.43 -12.73 -6.30
CA GLN A 203 -18.09 -12.17 -6.34
C GLN A 203 -17.96 -11.06 -7.38
N LYS A 204 -18.50 -11.27 -8.59
CA LYS A 204 -18.52 -10.25 -9.64
C LYS A 204 -19.26 -8.99 -9.19
N ARG A 205 -20.46 -9.12 -8.61
CA ARG A 205 -21.20 -7.96 -8.06
C ARG A 205 -20.45 -7.25 -6.95
N ALA A 206 -19.87 -8.00 -6.01
CA ALA A 206 -19.08 -7.41 -4.92
C ALA A 206 -17.84 -6.68 -5.46
N TYR A 207 -17.14 -7.25 -6.44
CA TYR A 207 -15.97 -6.64 -7.06
C TYR A 207 -16.34 -5.33 -7.76
N THR A 208 -17.35 -5.35 -8.62
CA THR A 208 -17.86 -4.16 -9.32
C THR A 208 -18.27 -3.06 -8.33
N ALA A 209 -19.07 -3.40 -7.31
CA ALA A 209 -19.47 -2.44 -6.27
C ALA A 209 -18.27 -1.89 -5.48
N SER A 210 -17.25 -2.72 -5.19
CA SER A 210 -16.04 -2.29 -4.48
C SER A 210 -15.18 -1.29 -5.26
N MET A 211 -15.35 -1.27 -6.58
CA MET A 211 -14.69 -0.33 -7.50
C MET A 211 -15.53 0.93 -7.76
N GLY A 212 -16.75 1.01 -7.22
CA GLY A 212 -17.69 2.10 -7.47
C GLY A 212 -18.26 2.10 -8.90
N LEU A 213 -18.32 0.93 -9.54
CA LEU A 213 -18.84 0.72 -10.89
C LEU A 213 -20.27 0.15 -10.89
#